data_AF-A0AA39H591-F1
#
_entry.id   AF-A0AA39H591-F1
#
_cell.length_a   1.000
_cell.length_b   1.000
_cell.length_c   1.000
_cell.angle_alpha   90.00
_cell.angle_beta   90.00
_cell.angle_gamma   90.00
#
_symmetry.space_group_name_H-M   'P 1'
#
loop_
_entity.id
_entity.type
_entity.pdbx_description
1 polymer ?
#
loop_
_entity_poly.entity_id
_entity_poly.type
_entity_poly.pdbx_seq_one_letter_code
_entity_poly.pdbx_strand_id
1 'polypeptide(L)'
;MFIAVLFLTLSTIAFADDSNEVDYNKYVKWEKRTLLCDNAGYCRLAVGNDGPVFDTDCFNEMFKPMSFVRRPKQPEEEMAERTVCDISCRGADRDSVISKTPSNNHNCVRFHTYNSLHRGNDWYIWRSGHCRNTSITLEIHCGFPYLDKKSN
;
A
#
# COMPACT_ATOMS: atom_id res chain seq x y z
N MET A 1 -60.71 5.89 16.52
CA MET A 1 -59.74 6.79 15.86
C MET A 1 -58.39 6.47 16.48
N PHE A 2 -57.54 5.72 15.76
CA PHE A 2 -56.26 5.18 16.26
C PHE A 2 -55.17 6.23 16.14
N ILE A 3 -54.45 6.53 17.22
CA ILE A 3 -53.22 7.34 17.18
C ILE A 3 -52.04 6.36 17.18
N ALA A 4 -51.40 6.21 16.03
CA ALA A 4 -50.16 5.45 15.89
C ALA A 4 -48.99 6.30 16.42
N VAL A 5 -48.37 5.86 17.51
CA VAL A 5 -47.14 6.48 18.04
C VAL A 5 -45.96 5.91 17.27
N LEU A 6 -45.37 6.74 16.42
CA LEU A 6 -44.22 6.40 15.58
C LEU A 6 -42.94 6.47 16.44
N PHE A 7 -42.42 5.31 16.85
CA PHE A 7 -41.11 5.21 17.50
C PHE A 7 -40.00 5.34 16.44
N LEU A 8 -39.33 6.49 16.40
CA LEU A 8 -38.09 6.68 15.64
C LEU A 8 -36.92 6.20 16.50
N THR A 9 -36.44 4.99 16.24
CA THR A 9 -35.17 4.50 16.81
C THR A 9 -34.02 5.13 16.04
N LEU A 10 -33.33 6.10 16.64
CA LEU A 10 -32.01 6.53 16.19
C LEU A 10 -31.02 5.38 16.44
N SER A 11 -30.70 4.61 15.41
CA SER A 11 -29.52 3.75 15.40
C SER A 11 -28.30 4.63 15.14
N THR A 12 -27.58 4.98 16.21
CA THR A 12 -26.23 5.54 16.10
C THR A 12 -25.31 4.49 15.50
N ILE A 13 -24.95 4.65 14.22
CA ILE A 13 -23.89 3.87 13.59
C ILE A 13 -22.57 4.32 14.25
N ALA A 14 -22.04 3.49 15.15
CA ALA A 14 -20.69 3.65 15.65
C ALA A 14 -19.72 3.24 14.54
N PHE A 15 -19.13 4.22 13.86
CA PHE A 15 -17.94 3.99 13.05
C PHE A 15 -16.78 3.75 14.03
N ALA A 16 -16.37 2.49 14.21
CA ALA A 16 -15.10 2.18 14.85
C ALA A 16 -14.00 2.63 13.90
N ASP A 17 -13.45 3.81 14.17
CA ASP A 17 -12.21 4.30 13.56
C ASP A 17 -11.07 3.50 14.20
N ASP A 18 -10.75 2.33 13.62
CA ASP A 18 -9.56 1.56 13.98
C ASP A 18 -8.35 2.26 13.36
N SER A 19 -8.02 3.45 13.89
CA SER A 19 -6.72 4.05 13.66
C SER A 19 -5.71 3.17 14.40
N ASN A 20 -5.19 2.15 13.72
CA ASN A 20 -4.07 1.34 14.19
C ASN A 20 -2.85 2.25 14.35
N GLU A 21 -2.74 2.90 15.51
CA GLU A 21 -1.60 3.73 15.88
C GLU A 21 -0.35 2.84 15.95
N VAL A 22 0.64 3.16 15.12
CA VAL A 22 1.90 2.42 15.07
C VAL A 22 2.70 2.70 16.35
N ASP A 23 2.86 1.69 17.20
CA ASP A 23 3.69 1.78 18.40
C ASP A 23 5.17 1.54 18.04
N TYR A 24 5.90 2.63 17.83
CA TYR A 24 7.33 2.63 17.49
C TYR A 24 8.24 2.07 18.59
N ASN A 25 7.73 1.83 19.81
CA ASN A 25 8.52 1.27 20.91
C ASN A 25 8.51 -0.27 20.93
N LYS A 26 7.66 -0.92 20.14
CA LYS A 26 7.63 -2.38 20.04
C LYS A 26 8.76 -2.90 19.18
N TYR A 27 9.28 -4.07 19.56
CA TYR A 27 10.14 -4.84 18.66
C TYR A 27 9.35 -5.25 17.43
N VAL A 28 10.03 -5.25 16.29
CA VAL A 28 9.45 -5.60 14.99
C VAL A 28 10.25 -6.73 14.37
N LYS A 29 9.55 -7.77 13.92
CA LYS A 29 10.12 -8.84 13.08
C LYS A 29 10.05 -8.38 11.62
N TRP A 30 11.21 -8.22 11.00
CA TRP A 30 11.29 -7.85 9.59
C TRP A 30 11.30 -9.07 8.69
N GLU A 31 10.44 -9.08 7.67
CA GLU A 31 10.41 -10.10 6.64
C GLU A 31 10.59 -9.48 5.26
N LYS A 32 11.50 -10.06 4.46
CA LYS A 32 11.78 -9.61 3.10
C LYS A 32 10.66 -10.01 2.15
N ARG A 33 10.41 -9.17 1.15
CA ARG A 33 9.60 -9.38 -0.04
C ARG A 33 10.37 -8.93 -1.27
N THR A 34 10.24 -9.69 -2.34
CA THR A 34 10.82 -9.34 -3.64
C THR A 34 9.70 -9.27 -4.66
N LEU A 35 9.37 -8.07 -5.12
CA LEU A 35 8.36 -7.83 -6.15
C LEU A 35 9.06 -7.69 -7.50
N LEU A 36 8.80 -8.62 -8.42
CA LEU A 36 9.36 -8.64 -9.77
C LEU A 36 8.27 -8.24 -10.75
N CYS A 37 8.38 -7.06 -11.36
CA CYS A 37 7.42 -6.59 -12.34
C CYS A 37 8.04 -6.54 -13.73
N ASP A 38 7.26 -6.91 -14.74
CA ASP A 38 7.66 -6.83 -16.14
C ASP A 38 7.20 -5.53 -16.82
N ASN A 39 7.44 -5.44 -18.12
CA ASN A 39 7.04 -4.31 -18.94
C ASN A 39 5.57 -4.34 -19.39
N ALA A 40 4.87 -5.46 -19.20
CA ALA A 40 3.45 -5.61 -19.47
C ALA A 40 2.59 -5.23 -18.25
N GLY A 41 3.22 -4.95 -17.11
CA GLY A 41 2.55 -4.57 -15.87
C GLY A 41 2.19 -5.76 -14.98
N TYR A 42 2.59 -6.97 -15.35
CA TYR A 42 2.44 -8.15 -14.51
C TYR A 42 3.55 -8.18 -13.47
N CYS A 43 3.17 -8.50 -12.22
CA CYS A 43 4.10 -8.60 -11.12
C CYS A 43 4.00 -9.97 -10.44
N ARG A 44 5.15 -10.47 -9.99
CA ARG A 44 5.31 -11.68 -9.19
C ARG A 44 5.96 -11.35 -7.87
N LEU A 45 5.63 -12.07 -6.83
CA LEU A 45 6.08 -11.84 -5.47
C LEU A 45 6.82 -13.06 -4.93
N ALA A 46 7.96 -12.83 -4.28
CA ALA A 46 8.66 -13.81 -3.46
C ALA A 46 8.62 -13.36 -1.99
N VAL A 47 8.39 -14.31 -1.08
CA VAL A 47 8.28 -14.07 0.37
C VAL A 47 9.47 -14.66 1.11
N GLY A 48 10.18 -13.84 1.86
CA GLY A 48 11.44 -14.22 2.48
C GLY A 48 12.61 -14.21 1.49
N ASN A 49 13.73 -14.81 1.87
CA ASN A 49 14.94 -14.88 1.04
C ASN A 49 14.84 -15.97 -0.04
N ASP A 50 14.24 -17.11 0.30
CA ASP A 50 14.21 -18.31 -0.55
C ASP A 50 12.79 -18.82 -0.80
N GLY A 51 11.78 -17.96 -0.60
CA GLY A 51 10.39 -18.35 -0.82
C GLY A 51 10.05 -18.56 -2.28
N PRO A 52 9.00 -19.35 -2.57
CA PRO A 52 8.51 -19.52 -3.92
C PRO A 52 8.06 -18.17 -4.50
N VAL A 53 8.25 -18.03 -5.81
CA VAL A 53 7.74 -16.89 -6.58
C VAL A 53 6.33 -17.25 -7.06
N PHE A 54 5.36 -16.39 -6.78
CA PHE A 54 3.97 -16.55 -7.20
C PHE A 54 3.42 -15.26 -7.82
N ASP A 55 2.37 -15.37 -8.61
CA ASP A 55 1.69 -14.21 -9.18
C ASP A 55 0.97 -13.44 -8.06
N THR A 56 1.14 -12.12 -8.03
CA THR A 56 0.48 -11.27 -7.02
C THR A 56 -0.72 -10.54 -7.60
N ASP A 57 -1.71 -10.28 -6.74
CA ASP A 57 -2.92 -9.56 -7.10
C ASP A 57 -2.60 -8.09 -7.32
N CYS A 58 -2.71 -7.65 -8.57
CA CYS A 58 -2.57 -6.27 -8.98
C CYS A 58 -3.88 -5.73 -9.57
N PHE A 59 -4.21 -4.48 -9.26
CA PHE A 59 -5.34 -3.78 -9.86
C PHE A 59 -4.95 -2.35 -10.27
N ASN A 60 -5.68 -1.81 -11.24
CA ASN A 60 -5.49 -0.43 -11.69
C ASN A 60 -6.53 0.47 -11.03
N GLU A 61 -6.12 1.68 -10.68
CA GLU A 61 -7.01 2.72 -10.16
C GLU A 61 -6.55 4.10 -10.58
N MET A 62 -7.48 5.05 -10.56
CA MET A 62 -7.16 6.46 -10.75
C MET A 62 -6.80 7.10 -9.40
N PHE A 63 -5.81 7.98 -9.40
CA PHE A 63 -5.36 8.70 -8.22
C PHE A 63 -5.00 10.16 -8.57
N LYS A 64 -5.00 11.03 -7.55
CA LYS A 64 -4.51 12.40 -7.68
C LYS A 64 -3.01 12.41 -7.38
N PRO A 65 -2.14 12.66 -8.37
CA PRO A 65 -0.70 12.71 -8.13
C PRO A 65 -0.34 13.89 -7.22
N MET A 66 0.69 13.72 -6.39
CA MET A 66 1.16 14.78 -5.51
C MET A 66 1.85 15.85 -6.37
N SER A 67 1.22 17.01 -6.53
CA SER A 67 1.77 18.12 -7.32
C SER A 67 2.82 18.89 -6.50
N PHE A 68 4.10 18.53 -6.64
CA PHE A 68 5.21 19.31 -6.05
C PHE A 68 5.49 20.63 -6.78
N VAL A 69 4.86 20.83 -7.94
CA VAL A 69 5.08 22.00 -8.77
C VAL A 69 4.28 23.19 -8.22
N ARG A 70 4.99 24.20 -7.71
CA ARG A 70 4.44 25.55 -7.43
C ARG A 70 4.14 26.31 -8.74
N ARG A 71 3.33 25.75 -9.64
CA ARG A 71 2.86 26.46 -10.84
C ARG A 71 1.55 27.19 -10.52
N PRO A 72 1.26 28.33 -11.17
CA PRO A 72 -0.05 28.95 -11.11
C PRO A 72 -1.10 27.94 -11.60
N LYS A 73 -2.10 27.75 -10.75
CA LYS A 73 -3.25 26.84 -10.85
C LYS A 73 -3.88 26.83 -12.26
N GLN A 74 -3.69 25.75 -13.02
CA GLN A 74 -4.70 25.32 -13.99
C GLN A 74 -5.74 24.45 -13.26
N PRO A 75 -7.04 24.53 -13.57
CA PRO A 75 -8.11 23.97 -12.76
C PRO A 75 -8.55 22.56 -13.20
N GLU A 76 -7.72 21.84 -13.96
CA GLU A 76 -8.07 20.47 -14.33
C GLU A 76 -7.44 19.52 -13.32
N GLU A 77 -8.27 18.82 -12.57
CA GLU A 77 -7.84 17.73 -11.71
C GLU A 77 -7.33 16.59 -12.58
N GLU A 78 -6.06 16.65 -12.97
CA GLU A 78 -5.44 15.60 -13.77
C GLU A 78 -5.32 14.32 -12.92
N MET A 79 -6.35 13.50 -12.99
CA MET A 79 -6.35 12.16 -12.43
C MET A 79 -5.37 11.31 -13.25
N ALA A 80 -4.45 10.64 -12.58
CA ALA A 80 -3.50 9.74 -13.20
C ALA A 80 -3.88 8.29 -12.88
N GLU A 81 -3.52 7.35 -13.75
CA GLU A 81 -3.70 5.92 -13.49
C GLU A 81 -2.47 5.33 -12.78
N ARG A 82 -2.68 4.45 -11.80
CA ARG A 82 -1.63 3.64 -11.15
C ARG A 82 -2.04 2.18 -11.05
N THR A 83 -1.05 1.29 -11.13
CA THR A 83 -1.19 -0.12 -10.77
C THR A 83 -0.80 -0.29 -9.31
N VAL A 84 -1.59 -1.02 -8.55
CA VAL A 84 -1.40 -1.32 -7.13
C VAL A 84 -1.32 -2.83 -6.99
N CYS A 85 -0.21 -3.34 -6.46
CA CYS A 85 0.03 -4.76 -6.28
C CYS A 85 0.17 -5.11 -4.79
N ASP A 86 -0.47 -6.20 -4.36
CA ASP A 86 -0.29 -6.75 -3.02
C ASP A 86 1.16 -7.24 -2.82
N ILE A 87 1.72 -6.98 -1.65
CA ILE A 87 3.02 -7.53 -1.21
C ILE A 87 2.88 -8.56 -0.08
N SER A 88 1.63 -8.95 0.23
CA SER A 88 1.23 -9.99 1.17
C SER A 88 1.77 -9.75 2.58
N CYS A 89 1.64 -8.52 3.05
CA CYS A 89 2.15 -8.07 4.35
C CYS A 89 1.04 -7.83 5.37
N ARG A 90 0.04 -8.71 5.38
CA ARG A 90 -1.09 -8.64 6.29
C ARG A 90 -0.67 -8.65 7.75
N GLY A 91 -1.06 -7.63 8.50
CA GLY A 91 -0.72 -7.48 9.91
C GLY A 91 0.67 -6.91 10.16
N ALA A 92 1.37 -6.44 9.12
CA ALA A 92 2.52 -5.58 9.30
C ALA A 92 2.05 -4.16 9.62
N ASP A 93 2.59 -3.55 10.67
CA ASP A 93 2.27 -2.16 11.05
C ASP A 93 3.15 -1.15 10.30
N ARG A 94 4.24 -1.63 9.68
CA ARG A 94 5.25 -0.81 9.02
C ARG A 94 5.80 -1.49 7.78
N ASP A 95 6.20 -0.69 6.80
CA ASP A 95 6.94 -1.15 5.62
C ASP A 95 8.24 -0.36 5.42
N SER A 96 9.15 -0.92 4.63
CA SER A 96 10.26 -0.17 4.05
C SER A 96 10.63 -0.73 2.68
N VAL A 97 10.53 0.11 1.65
CA VAL A 97 11.14 -0.21 0.35
C VAL A 97 12.64 -0.01 0.44
N ILE A 98 13.40 -1.10 0.33
CA ILE A 98 14.85 -1.16 0.60
C ILE A 98 15.64 -0.80 -0.65
N SER A 99 15.34 -1.45 -1.77
CA SER A 99 16.13 -1.30 -2.99
C SER A 99 15.31 -1.50 -4.26
N LYS A 100 15.91 -1.05 -5.37
CA LYS A 100 15.35 -1.13 -6.71
C LYS A 100 16.43 -1.63 -7.66
N THR A 101 16.06 -2.56 -8.53
CA THR A 101 16.91 -3.08 -9.60
C THR A 101 16.19 -2.96 -10.94
N PRO A 102 16.77 -2.29 -11.96
CA PRO A 102 18.06 -1.59 -11.91
C PRO A 102 17.98 -0.27 -11.12
N SER A 103 19.02 0.00 -10.33
CA SER A 103 19.09 1.15 -9.42
C SER A 103 19.04 2.49 -10.15
N ASN A 104 19.62 2.57 -11.35
CA ASN A 104 19.69 3.76 -12.20
C ASN A 104 18.47 3.98 -13.12
N ASN A 105 17.41 3.19 -12.99
CA ASN A 105 16.19 3.40 -13.77
C ASN A 105 15.47 4.70 -13.38
N HIS A 106 15.50 5.69 -14.27
CA HIS A 106 14.91 7.03 -14.04
C HIS A 106 13.39 7.08 -14.26
N ASN A 107 12.79 6.07 -14.88
CA ASN A 107 11.34 5.98 -15.01
C ASN A 107 10.70 5.67 -13.65
N CYS A 108 11.41 4.92 -12.81
CA CYS A 108 10.96 4.50 -11.49
C CYS A 108 11.73 5.23 -10.38
N VAL A 109 11.10 6.28 -9.84
CA VAL A 109 11.62 7.11 -8.76
C VAL A 109 10.68 6.98 -7.55
N ARG A 110 11.25 6.58 -6.40
CA ARG A 110 10.47 6.39 -5.16
C ARG A 110 9.76 7.70 -4.78
N PHE A 111 8.56 7.57 -4.22
CA PHE A 111 7.64 8.65 -3.86
C PHE A 111 7.02 9.43 -5.04
N HIS A 112 7.59 9.34 -6.24
CA HIS A 112 7.07 10.02 -7.43
C HIS A 112 6.30 9.09 -8.34
N THR A 113 6.91 7.98 -8.75
CA THR A 113 6.30 7.04 -9.70
C THR A 113 6.04 5.68 -9.08
N TYR A 114 6.60 5.39 -7.90
CA TYR A 114 6.21 4.23 -7.10
C TYR A 114 6.44 4.48 -5.60
N ASN A 115 5.66 3.83 -4.73
CA ASN A 115 5.97 3.71 -3.31
C ASN A 115 5.08 2.63 -2.67
N SER A 116 5.25 2.43 -1.36
CA SER A 116 4.27 1.70 -0.56
C SER A 116 2.96 2.49 -0.39
N LEU A 117 1.89 1.74 -0.16
CA LEU A 117 0.55 2.21 0.14
C LEU A 117 -0.06 1.30 1.19
N HIS A 118 -0.42 1.88 2.34
CA HIS A 118 -1.12 1.17 3.40
C HIS A 118 -2.64 1.28 3.18
N ARG A 119 -3.36 0.16 3.24
CA ARG A 119 -4.83 0.12 3.18
C ARG A 119 -5.36 -0.96 4.11
N GLY A 120 -6.17 -0.56 5.08
CA GLY A 120 -6.67 -1.48 6.09
C GLY A 120 -5.50 -2.08 6.88
N ASN A 121 -5.35 -3.41 6.81
CA ASN A 121 -4.30 -4.16 7.51
C ASN A 121 -3.24 -4.72 6.54
N ASP A 122 -3.24 -4.25 5.29
CA ASP A 122 -2.39 -4.73 4.21
C ASP A 122 -1.54 -3.60 3.62
N TRP A 123 -0.41 -4.00 3.07
CA TRP A 123 0.50 -3.12 2.34
C TRP A 123 0.54 -3.50 0.88
N TYR A 124 0.67 -2.47 0.05
CA TYR A 124 0.73 -2.59 -1.39
C TYR A 124 1.90 -1.77 -1.92
N ILE A 125 2.34 -2.10 -3.14
CA ILE A 125 3.21 -1.23 -3.93
C ILE A 125 2.40 -0.66 -5.07
N TRP A 126 2.40 0.66 -5.19
CA TRP A 126 1.81 1.33 -6.34
C TRP A 126 2.89 1.77 -7.33
N ARG A 127 2.57 1.74 -8.63
CA ARG A 127 3.40 2.20 -9.75
C ARG A 127 2.54 3.02 -10.71
N SER A 128 3.07 4.13 -11.22
CA SER A 128 2.36 5.06 -12.11
C SER A 128 3.23 5.55 -13.25
N GLY A 129 2.61 6.21 -14.24
CA GLY A 129 3.31 6.76 -15.39
C GLY A 129 4.13 5.70 -16.14
N HIS A 130 5.30 6.09 -16.64
CA HIS A 130 6.17 5.16 -17.37
C HIS A 130 6.69 4.01 -16.50
N CYS A 131 6.81 4.22 -15.18
CA CYS A 131 7.26 3.16 -14.26
C CYS A 131 6.33 1.95 -14.27
N ARG A 132 5.03 2.14 -14.52
CA ARG A 132 4.00 1.09 -14.52
C ARG A 132 4.29 -0.05 -15.51
N ASN A 133 4.86 0.30 -16.67
CA ASN A 133 5.16 -0.62 -17.77
C ASN A 133 6.67 -0.83 -17.95
N THR A 134 7.45 -0.62 -16.87
CA THR A 134 8.90 -0.74 -16.90
C THR A 134 9.34 -1.95 -16.08
N SER A 135 10.13 -2.85 -16.65
CA SER A 135 10.68 -4.00 -15.89
C SER A 135 11.53 -3.52 -14.70
N ILE A 136 11.18 -3.99 -13.51
CA ILE A 136 11.77 -3.55 -12.25
C ILE A 136 11.60 -4.62 -11.17
N THR A 137 12.65 -4.80 -10.38
CA THR A 137 12.59 -5.56 -9.13
C THR A 137 12.66 -4.60 -7.95
N LEU A 138 11.73 -4.75 -7.02
CA LEU A 138 11.68 -3.99 -5.77
C LEU A 138 11.89 -4.93 -4.60
N GLU A 139 12.79 -4.57 -3.69
CA GLU A 139 12.96 -5.23 -2.41
C GLU A 139 12.23 -4.44 -1.33
N ILE A 140 11.32 -5.09 -0.62
CA ILE A 140 10.48 -4.49 0.41
C ILE A 140 10.61 -5.30 1.69
N HIS A 141 10.72 -4.65 2.83
CA HIS A 141 10.66 -5.30 4.13
C HIS A 141 9.36 -4.94 4.82
N CYS A 142 8.67 -5.96 5.32
CA CYS A 142 7.44 -5.82 6.09
C CYS A 142 7.75 -6.06 7.57
N GLY A 143 7.33 -5.12 8.40
CA GLY A 143 7.57 -5.12 9.83
C GLY A 143 6.34 -5.63 10.57
N PHE A 144 6.46 -6.79 11.21
CA PHE A 144 5.41 -7.36 12.04
C PHE A 144 5.69 -7.07 13.52
N PRO A 145 4.79 -6.42 14.26
CA PRO A 145 5.01 -6.15 15.67
C PRO A 145 5.08 -7.46 16.45
N TYR A 146 6.06 -7.59 17.34
CA TYR A 146 6.07 -8.69 18.30
C TYR A 146 4.90 -8.48 19.27
N LEU A 147 3.98 -9.45 19.30
CA LEU A 147 3.07 -9.56 20.43
C LEU A 147 3.91 -10.03 21.61
N ASP A 148 4.31 -9.12 22.49
CA ASP A 148 4.78 -9.52 23.80
C ASP A 148 3.68 -10.39 24.40
N LYS A 149 3.95 -11.69 24.60
CA LYS A 149 3.13 -12.49 25.52
C LYS A 149 3.22 -11.74 26.84
N LYS A 150 2.17 -11.02 27.24
CA LYS A 150 2.09 -10.50 28.60
C LYS A 150 2.35 -11.68 29.53
N SER A 151 3.49 -11.65 30.22
CA SER A 151 3.70 -12.45 31.41
C SER A 151 2.70 -11.97 32.46
N ASN A 152 1.56 -12.65 32.53
CA ASN A 152 0.81 -12.93 33.75
C ASN A 152 -0.37 -13.84 33.43
#